data_AF-A0AAN7AQC6-F1
#
_entry.id   AF-A0AAN7AQC6-F1
#
_cell.length_a   1.000
_cell.length_b   1.000
_cell.length_c   1.000
_cell.angle_alpha   90.00
_cell.angle_beta   90.00
_cell.angle_gamma   90.00
#
_symmetry.space_group_name_H-M   'P 1'
#
loop_
_entity.id
_entity.type
_entity.pdbx_description
1 polymer ?
#
loop_
_entity_poly.entity_id
_entity_poly.type
_entity_poly.pdbx_seq_one_letter_code
_entity_poly.pdbx_strand_id
1 'polypeptide(L)'
;HTNPGALSWMRHHGRMRVTGPMLGSWPDIVFTTYGTVQHEYKSRRKGLGTIFDYQWLRIIADEAHIIRNQTPTLTAICALDAAARWAVTGTPIQNSLADLSGLLRFLRFHPYHDVKVLDNDIFEYFRLPKKDMEEGTRRLQALCRPIMIRRSKKVISLPSREDIIKTVYFSLGEKSEYLKLETSLQNISNGSEHPQSETANCNTIKLMNRLRIFCNLGLALPLPELSQETGLTPDRSCSKSDEMAEAVISGQLSLGAINCTQCQQIINISDTALGPDKRPQAYYSKCQQFVYCNACASLCNYQATSHCKCGNGAGRCELRVILSQPSVTAEQYEASSSPEQWSSKARAIVQEVKQALPEKSVIFSFWKGSLLMIQRALEFEKVRCERVDGSLSASERESALKRFRTDDGIKVILVTILCGGVGLDLTAASRIHLVEPQWNPAAEEQALARVHRLGQQRPVVTMRYLMSNSIEEHVAKVKGSKQLLTNLLPSSSQCIDYKRQGLSLVVPETPLSPSRTPTTSGYASDQSTIL
;
A
#
# COMPACT_ATOMS: atom_id res chain seq x y z
N HIS A 1 -6.80 -27.38 -14.96
CA HIS A 1 -8.08 -27.23 -14.23
C HIS A 1 -9.30 -27.37 -15.14
N THR A 2 -9.17 -27.24 -16.46
CA THR A 2 -10.24 -27.52 -17.43
C THR A 2 -9.80 -28.66 -18.36
N ASN A 3 -10.76 -29.38 -18.93
CA ASN A 3 -10.47 -30.30 -20.03
C ASN A 3 -10.00 -29.48 -21.25
N PRO A 4 -8.92 -29.86 -21.94
CA PRO A 4 -8.44 -29.16 -23.12
C PRO A 4 -9.57 -29.02 -24.17
N GLY A 5 -9.77 -27.80 -24.68
CA GLY A 5 -10.78 -27.50 -25.70
C GLY A 5 -12.22 -27.33 -25.20
N ALA A 6 -12.51 -27.53 -23.90
CA ALA A 6 -13.87 -27.43 -23.37
C ALA A 6 -14.39 -26.00 -23.22
N LEU A 7 -13.50 -25.00 -23.12
CA LEU A 7 -13.84 -23.59 -22.98
C LEU A 7 -12.93 -22.76 -23.87
N SER A 8 -13.53 -21.86 -24.64
CA SER A 8 -12.82 -20.84 -25.40
C SER A 8 -12.48 -19.66 -24.48
N TRP A 9 -11.27 -19.10 -24.65
CA TRP A 9 -10.86 -17.93 -23.88
C TRP A 9 -10.01 -16.98 -24.69
N MET A 10 -10.01 -15.69 -24.33
CA MET A 10 -9.11 -14.70 -24.91
C MET A 10 -8.57 -13.71 -23.89
N ARG A 11 -7.47 -13.05 -24.27
CA ARG A 11 -6.88 -11.92 -23.53
C ARG A 11 -7.18 -10.61 -24.24
N HIS A 12 -8.03 -9.79 -23.67
CA HIS A 12 -8.38 -8.46 -24.14
C HIS A 12 -7.45 -7.41 -23.51
N HIS A 13 -6.22 -7.31 -24.03
CA HIS A 13 -5.21 -6.37 -23.53
C HIS A 13 -4.17 -6.03 -24.60
N GLY A 14 -3.71 -4.77 -24.63
CA GLY A 14 -2.64 -4.32 -25.53
C GLY A 14 -2.98 -4.51 -27.01
N ARG A 15 -2.13 -5.24 -27.74
CA ARG A 15 -2.30 -5.57 -29.17
C ARG A 15 -3.34 -6.67 -29.44
N MET A 16 -3.69 -7.45 -28.42
CA MET A 16 -4.71 -8.52 -28.50
C MET A 16 -6.12 -8.00 -28.18
N ARG A 17 -6.26 -6.69 -28.00
CA ARG A 17 -7.53 -6.04 -27.71
C ARG A 17 -8.41 -6.07 -28.96
N VAL A 18 -9.68 -6.42 -28.76
CA VAL A 18 -10.70 -6.27 -29.79
C VAL A 18 -10.97 -4.78 -30.00
N THR A 19 -10.67 -4.27 -31.19
CA THR A 19 -10.93 -2.87 -31.57
C THR A 19 -11.90 -2.86 -32.76
N GLY A 20 -13.19 -2.75 -32.48
CA GLY A 20 -14.26 -2.74 -33.47
C GLY A 20 -15.33 -3.81 -33.22
N PRO A 21 -16.47 -3.75 -33.93
CA PRO A 21 -17.47 -4.80 -33.88
C PRO A 21 -16.84 -6.13 -34.30
N MET A 22 -16.80 -7.11 -33.39
CA MET A 22 -16.37 -8.45 -33.77
C MET A 22 -17.34 -8.99 -34.82
N LEU A 23 -16.81 -9.49 -35.94
CA LEU A 23 -17.56 -10.28 -36.90
C LEU A 23 -17.99 -11.67 -36.35
N GLY A 24 -17.62 -12.01 -35.11
CA GLY A 24 -17.96 -13.26 -34.42
C GLY A 24 -18.35 -13.07 -32.95
N SER A 25 -18.79 -14.14 -32.29
CA SER A 25 -19.15 -14.13 -30.86
C SER A 25 -17.91 -14.01 -29.98
N TRP A 26 -18.06 -13.34 -28.83
CA TRP A 26 -17.07 -13.40 -27.76
C TRP A 26 -16.84 -14.86 -27.31
N PRO A 27 -15.61 -15.22 -26.89
CA PRO A 27 -15.35 -16.52 -26.29
C PRO A 27 -16.02 -16.63 -24.91
N ASP A 28 -16.06 -17.85 -24.37
CA ASP A 28 -16.66 -18.15 -23.06
C ASP A 28 -16.03 -17.35 -21.92
N ILE A 29 -14.72 -17.08 -22.01
CA ILE A 29 -13.96 -16.35 -20.99
C ILE A 29 -13.12 -15.24 -21.62
N VAL A 30 -13.23 -14.03 -21.07
CA VAL A 30 -12.42 -12.88 -21.47
C VAL A 30 -11.61 -12.37 -20.29
N PHE A 31 -10.28 -12.40 -20.42
CA PHE A 31 -9.37 -11.80 -19.45
C PHE A 31 -8.99 -10.39 -19.87
N THR A 32 -9.21 -9.42 -19.00
CA THR A 32 -8.86 -8.00 -19.21
C THR A 32 -8.26 -7.42 -17.93
N THR A 33 -7.78 -6.18 -18.00
CA THR A 33 -7.26 -5.45 -16.83
C THR A 33 -8.18 -4.29 -16.46
N TYR A 34 -8.17 -3.91 -15.17
CA TYR A 34 -8.87 -2.73 -14.65
C TYR A 34 -8.60 -1.47 -15.49
N GLY A 35 -7.34 -1.25 -15.87
CA GLY A 35 -6.92 -0.12 -16.68
C GLY A 35 -7.49 -0.14 -18.11
N THR A 36 -7.56 -1.32 -18.75
CA THR A 36 -8.16 -1.48 -20.08
C THR A 36 -9.65 -1.17 -20.06
N VAL A 37 -10.40 -1.71 -19.09
CA VAL A 37 -11.84 -1.43 -18.93
C VAL A 37 -12.09 0.06 -18.74
N GLN A 38 -11.31 0.72 -17.88
CA GLN A 38 -11.48 2.15 -17.63
C GLN A 38 -11.09 3.02 -18.83
N HIS A 39 -10.07 2.62 -19.60
CA HIS A 39 -9.73 3.30 -20.83
C HIS A 39 -10.87 3.22 -21.86
N GLU A 40 -11.43 2.03 -22.06
CA GLU A 40 -12.57 1.83 -22.98
C GLU A 40 -13.83 2.55 -22.54
N TYR A 41 -14.09 2.62 -21.24
CA TYR A 41 -15.20 3.40 -20.69
C TYR A 41 -15.12 4.88 -21.08
N LYS A 42 -13.90 5.46 -21.06
CA LYS A 42 -13.68 6.87 -21.41
C LYS A 42 -13.68 7.15 -22.90
N SER A 43 -13.13 6.22 -23.68
CA SER A 43 -13.12 6.31 -25.14
C SER A 43 -14.40 5.78 -25.76
N ARG A 44 -15.42 5.45 -24.95
CA ARG A 44 -16.69 4.87 -25.40
C ARG A 44 -17.37 5.82 -26.37
N ARG A 45 -17.41 5.42 -27.64
CA ARG A 45 -18.28 5.99 -28.66
C ARG A 45 -19.32 4.92 -29.00
N LYS A 46 -20.60 5.29 -28.99
CA LYS A 46 -21.70 4.35 -29.31
C LYS A 46 -21.44 3.70 -30.68
N GLY A 47 -21.52 2.37 -30.76
CA GLY A 47 -21.44 1.63 -32.02
C GLY A 47 -20.07 1.07 -32.42
N LEU A 48 -19.04 1.13 -31.56
CA LEU A 48 -17.69 0.61 -31.86
C LEU A 48 -17.42 -0.84 -31.38
N GLY A 49 -18.43 -1.55 -30.87
CA GLY A 49 -18.30 -2.96 -30.49
C GLY A 49 -17.36 -3.17 -29.30
N THR A 50 -17.52 -2.36 -28.26
CA THR A 50 -16.69 -2.45 -27.04
C THR A 50 -17.27 -3.47 -26.05
N ILE A 51 -16.51 -3.86 -25.03
CA ILE A 51 -17.00 -4.73 -23.94
C ILE A 51 -18.23 -4.18 -23.21
N PHE A 52 -18.54 -2.89 -23.37
CA PHE A 52 -19.69 -2.21 -22.75
C PHE A 52 -20.99 -2.33 -23.55
N ASP A 53 -20.92 -2.84 -24.77
CA ASP A 53 -22.07 -2.98 -25.67
C ASP A 53 -22.70 -4.37 -25.59
N TYR A 54 -22.17 -5.24 -24.72
CA TYR A 54 -22.62 -6.61 -24.51
C TYR A 54 -23.08 -6.82 -23.06
N GLN A 55 -24.08 -7.68 -22.90
CA GLN A 55 -24.53 -8.16 -21.60
C GLN A 55 -23.74 -9.40 -21.21
N TRP A 56 -22.98 -9.32 -20.12
CA TRP A 56 -22.17 -10.43 -19.65
C TRP A 56 -22.97 -11.35 -18.72
N LEU A 57 -22.70 -12.65 -18.77
CA LEU A 57 -23.27 -13.58 -17.79
C LEU A 57 -22.71 -13.28 -16.39
N ARG A 58 -21.40 -13.09 -16.29
CA ARG A 58 -20.71 -12.89 -15.02
C ARG A 58 -19.50 -11.97 -15.17
N ILE A 59 -19.31 -11.07 -14.21
CA ILE A 59 -18.06 -10.33 -14.01
C ILE A 59 -17.39 -10.82 -12.73
N ILE A 60 -16.12 -11.19 -12.83
CA ILE A 60 -15.28 -11.58 -11.69
C ILE A 60 -14.19 -10.53 -11.54
N ALA A 61 -14.26 -9.75 -10.46
CA ALA A 61 -13.25 -8.78 -10.09
C ALA A 61 -12.24 -9.47 -9.15
N ASP A 62 -11.08 -9.85 -9.69
CA ASP A 62 -9.98 -10.39 -8.89
C ASP A 62 -9.15 -9.26 -8.27
N GLU A 63 -8.60 -9.47 -7.07
CA GLU A 63 -8.01 -8.43 -6.24
C GLU A 63 -8.91 -7.19 -6.10
N ALA A 64 -10.18 -7.42 -5.78
CA ALA A 64 -11.24 -6.39 -5.75
C ALA A 64 -10.96 -5.21 -4.79
N HIS A 65 -9.92 -5.28 -3.94
CA HIS A 65 -9.45 -4.12 -3.19
C HIS A 65 -9.03 -2.94 -4.10
N ILE A 66 -8.78 -3.16 -5.39
CA ILE A 66 -8.52 -2.09 -6.38
C ILE A 66 -9.73 -1.15 -6.55
N ILE A 67 -10.96 -1.65 -6.40
CA ILE A 67 -12.20 -0.90 -6.64
C ILE A 67 -12.91 -0.46 -5.35
N ARG A 68 -12.18 -0.41 -4.23
CA ARG A 68 -12.72 -0.10 -2.90
C ARG A 68 -13.21 1.35 -2.72
N ASN A 69 -12.60 2.29 -3.44
CA ASN A 69 -12.91 3.72 -3.35
C ASN A 69 -13.69 4.20 -4.58
N GLN A 70 -14.38 5.32 -4.43
CA GLN A 70 -15.07 6.03 -5.52
C GLN A 70 -14.05 6.57 -6.54
N THR A 71 -13.61 5.68 -7.40
CA THR A 71 -12.62 5.93 -8.45
C THR A 71 -13.30 5.78 -9.81
N PRO A 72 -12.76 6.40 -10.86
CA PRO A 72 -13.28 6.16 -12.20
C PRO A 72 -13.06 4.71 -12.65
N THR A 73 -12.15 3.96 -12.01
CA THR A 73 -12.01 2.50 -12.18
C THR A 73 -13.28 1.79 -11.71
N LEU A 74 -13.75 2.08 -10.49
CA LEU A 74 -15.01 1.56 -9.97
C LEU A 74 -16.18 1.97 -10.87
N THR A 75 -16.26 3.25 -11.26
CA THR A 75 -17.33 3.73 -12.15
C THR A 75 -17.36 2.97 -13.47
N ALA A 76 -16.19 2.77 -14.11
CA ALA A 76 -16.10 2.02 -15.36
C ALA A 76 -16.56 0.57 -15.19
N ILE A 77 -16.13 -0.12 -14.12
CA ILE A 77 -16.47 -1.54 -13.91
C ILE A 77 -17.94 -1.72 -13.50
N CYS A 78 -18.51 -0.77 -12.76
CA CYS A 78 -19.94 -0.75 -12.45
C CYS A 78 -20.81 -0.54 -13.70
N ALA A 79 -20.29 0.15 -14.71
CA ALA A 79 -20.99 0.45 -15.95
C ALA A 79 -21.05 -0.71 -16.94
N LEU A 80 -20.20 -1.74 -16.80
CA LEU A 80 -20.37 -3.00 -17.53
C LEU A 80 -21.72 -3.61 -17.17
N ASP A 81 -22.43 -4.17 -18.14
CA ASP A 81 -23.70 -4.85 -17.87
C ASP A 81 -23.49 -6.34 -17.62
N ALA A 82 -24.05 -6.86 -16.52
CA ALA A 82 -23.89 -8.27 -16.17
C ALA A 82 -24.99 -8.79 -15.25
N ALA A 83 -25.37 -10.07 -15.45
CA ALA A 83 -26.35 -10.75 -14.61
C ALA A 83 -25.79 -11.12 -13.22
N ALA A 84 -24.51 -11.52 -13.13
CA ALA A 84 -23.86 -11.88 -11.87
C ALA A 84 -22.52 -11.17 -11.66
N ARG A 85 -22.17 -10.87 -10.41
CA ARG A 85 -20.94 -10.14 -10.05
C ARG A 85 -20.26 -10.73 -8.83
N TRP A 86 -19.00 -11.12 -8.97
CA TRP A 86 -18.20 -11.67 -7.89
C TRP A 86 -16.99 -10.78 -7.62
N ALA A 87 -16.78 -10.42 -6.36
CA ALA A 87 -15.59 -9.73 -5.89
C ALA A 87 -14.71 -10.73 -5.15
N VAL A 88 -13.51 -10.99 -5.67
CA VAL A 88 -12.53 -11.88 -5.07
C VAL A 88 -11.40 -11.03 -4.51
N THR A 89 -11.22 -11.05 -3.19
CA THR A 89 -10.15 -10.30 -2.52
C THR A 89 -9.77 -10.99 -1.22
N GLY A 90 -8.47 -11.06 -0.94
CA GLY A 90 -7.98 -11.53 0.36
C GLY A 90 -8.24 -10.52 1.49
N THR A 91 -8.39 -9.24 1.14
CA THR A 91 -8.47 -8.12 2.09
C THR A 91 -9.59 -7.15 1.68
N PRO A 92 -10.85 -7.43 2.07
CA PRO A 92 -12.00 -6.61 1.69
C PRO A 92 -12.03 -5.22 2.35
N ILE A 93 -11.39 -5.07 3.53
CA ILE A 93 -11.22 -3.80 4.24
C ILE A 93 -9.72 -3.63 4.49
N GLN A 94 -9.15 -2.50 4.09
CA GLN A 94 -7.70 -2.23 4.22
C GLN A 94 -7.41 -0.97 5.03
N ASN A 95 -8.09 0.14 4.74
CA ASN A 95 -7.81 1.44 5.36
C ASN A 95 -8.97 1.96 6.19
N SER A 96 -10.20 1.77 5.74
CA SER A 96 -11.40 2.25 6.43
C SER A 96 -12.62 1.43 6.03
N LEU A 97 -13.70 1.55 6.81
CA LEU A 97 -14.98 0.91 6.47
C LEU A 97 -15.54 1.40 5.12
N ALA A 98 -15.15 2.61 4.67
CA ALA A 98 -15.54 3.13 3.37
C ALA A 98 -15.05 2.25 2.20
N ASP A 99 -14.02 1.44 2.38
CA ASP A 99 -13.55 0.46 1.39
C ASP A 99 -14.68 -0.53 0.98
N LEU A 100 -15.61 -0.83 1.89
CA LEU A 100 -16.74 -1.71 1.63
C LEU A 100 -17.77 -1.06 0.69
N SER A 101 -17.89 0.26 0.70
CA SER A 101 -18.86 0.99 -0.13
C SER A 101 -18.61 0.79 -1.63
N GLY A 102 -17.35 0.76 -2.05
CA GLY A 102 -16.98 0.49 -3.44
C GLY A 102 -17.34 -0.94 -3.87
N LEU A 103 -17.10 -1.91 -2.99
CA LEU A 103 -17.46 -3.31 -3.23
C LEU A 103 -18.97 -3.51 -3.32
N LEU A 104 -19.75 -2.92 -2.41
CA LEU A 104 -21.21 -3.00 -2.42
C LEU A 104 -21.83 -2.31 -3.64
N ARG A 105 -21.26 -1.18 -4.06
CA ARG A 105 -21.63 -0.51 -5.30
C ARG A 105 -21.37 -1.40 -6.52
N PHE A 106 -20.20 -2.06 -6.57
CA PHE A 106 -19.89 -3.02 -7.62
C PHE A 106 -20.88 -4.19 -7.64
N LEU A 107 -21.18 -4.78 -6.48
CA LEU A 107 -22.13 -5.90 -6.35
C LEU A 107 -23.59 -5.49 -6.61
N ARG A 108 -23.90 -4.19 -6.70
CA ARG A 108 -25.25 -3.63 -6.83
C ARG A 108 -26.19 -4.07 -5.70
N PHE A 109 -25.67 -4.15 -4.48
CA PHE A 109 -26.45 -4.64 -3.33
C PHE A 109 -27.42 -3.57 -2.81
N HIS A 110 -28.71 -3.72 -3.03
CA HIS A 110 -29.72 -2.76 -2.56
C HIS A 110 -30.03 -2.93 -1.05
N PRO A 111 -30.18 -1.84 -0.28
CA PRO A 111 -30.02 -0.42 -0.63
C PRO A 111 -28.58 0.10 -0.49
N TYR A 112 -27.66 -0.69 0.05
CA TYR A 112 -26.30 -0.27 0.45
C TYR A 112 -25.30 -0.02 -0.69
N HIS A 113 -25.72 -0.15 -1.95
CA HIS A 113 -25.00 0.38 -3.11
C HIS A 113 -24.97 1.91 -3.09
N ASP A 114 -25.92 2.56 -2.40
CA ASP A 114 -25.87 3.98 -2.05
C ASP A 114 -25.02 4.18 -0.79
N VAL A 115 -23.94 4.94 -0.95
CA VAL A 115 -23.00 5.28 0.12
C VAL A 115 -23.69 6.03 1.24
N LYS A 116 -24.68 6.89 0.95
CA LYS A 116 -25.36 7.70 1.99
C LYS A 116 -26.17 6.83 2.95
N VAL A 117 -26.88 5.84 2.40
CA VAL A 117 -27.68 4.89 3.19
C VAL A 117 -26.76 4.04 4.05
N LEU A 118 -25.69 3.50 3.45
CA LEU A 118 -24.69 2.72 4.18
C LEU A 118 -24.00 3.53 5.29
N ASP A 119 -23.72 4.80 5.02
CA ASP A 119 -23.05 5.69 5.95
C ASP A 119 -23.92 5.96 7.19
N ASN A 120 -25.19 6.31 6.99
CA ASN A 120 -26.15 6.57 8.06
C ASN A 120 -26.48 5.30 8.87
N ASP A 121 -26.70 4.17 8.19
CA ASP A 121 -27.18 2.95 8.85
C ASP A 121 -26.07 2.20 9.60
N ILE A 122 -24.81 2.33 9.16
CA ILE A 122 -23.68 1.55 9.67
C ILE A 122 -22.49 2.43 10.06
N PHE A 123 -21.91 3.20 9.14
CA PHE A 123 -20.61 3.86 9.40
C PHE A 123 -20.68 5.00 10.42
N GLU A 124 -21.83 5.65 10.59
CA GLU A 124 -22.02 6.72 11.58
C GLU A 124 -21.80 6.21 13.02
N TYR A 125 -22.14 4.94 13.29
CA TYR A 125 -21.91 4.29 14.58
C TYR A 125 -20.43 4.17 14.95
N PHE A 126 -19.53 4.17 13.96
CA PHE A 126 -18.09 4.08 14.17
C PHE A 126 -17.39 5.45 14.29
N ARG A 127 -18.08 6.55 13.97
CA ARG A 127 -17.51 7.92 13.97
C ARG A 127 -17.88 8.72 15.20
N LEU A 128 -19.05 8.48 15.80
CA LEU A 128 -19.55 9.29 16.90
C LEU A 128 -19.25 8.64 18.26
N PRO A 129 -18.56 9.33 19.19
CA PRO A 129 -18.25 8.79 20.53
C PRO A 129 -19.49 8.52 21.40
N LYS A 130 -20.69 8.94 20.96
CA LYS A 130 -21.97 8.73 21.65
C LYS A 130 -22.78 7.53 21.12
N LYS A 131 -22.38 6.90 20.01
CA LYS A 131 -23.11 5.75 19.43
C LYS A 131 -22.45 4.43 19.82
N ASP A 132 -23.28 3.40 19.98
CA ASP A 132 -22.85 2.07 20.40
C ASP A 132 -22.09 1.35 19.28
N MET A 133 -20.78 1.17 19.49
CA MET A 133 -19.88 0.45 18.59
C MET A 133 -20.27 -1.03 18.41
N GLU A 134 -20.92 -1.63 19.41
CA GLU A 134 -21.39 -3.01 19.34
C GLU A 134 -22.53 -3.16 18.34
N GLU A 135 -23.50 -2.24 18.35
CA GLU A 135 -24.60 -2.24 17.38
C GLU A 135 -24.09 -1.97 15.95
N GLY A 136 -23.13 -1.04 15.78
CA GLY A 136 -22.47 -0.83 14.49
C GLY A 136 -21.81 -2.11 13.95
N THR A 137 -21.15 -2.87 14.83
CA THR A 137 -20.52 -4.16 14.49
C THR A 137 -21.57 -5.22 14.14
N ARG A 138 -22.66 -5.30 14.91
CA ARG A 138 -23.76 -6.24 14.68
C ARG A 138 -24.40 -6.03 13.32
N ARG A 139 -24.68 -4.77 12.96
CA ARG A 139 -25.24 -4.39 11.65
C ARG A 139 -24.29 -4.72 10.51
N LEU A 140 -23.00 -4.42 10.67
CA LEU A 140 -21.98 -4.75 9.67
C LEU A 140 -21.88 -6.26 9.44
N GLN A 141 -21.91 -7.06 10.50
CA GLN A 141 -21.89 -8.51 10.40
C GLN A 141 -23.15 -9.07 9.75
N ALA A 142 -24.32 -8.54 10.10
CA ALA A 142 -25.60 -8.91 9.48
C ALA A 142 -25.60 -8.62 7.97
N LEU A 143 -25.03 -7.49 7.55
CA LEU A 143 -24.85 -7.14 6.14
C LEU A 143 -23.89 -8.10 5.43
N CYS A 144 -22.74 -8.40 6.04
CA CYS A 144 -21.69 -9.19 5.38
C CYS A 144 -22.02 -10.68 5.29
N ARG A 145 -22.74 -11.25 6.28
CA ARG A 145 -23.05 -12.68 6.36
C ARG A 145 -23.70 -13.28 5.10
N PRO A 146 -24.72 -12.66 4.46
CA PRO A 146 -25.34 -13.21 3.25
C PRO A 146 -24.53 -13.01 1.96
N ILE A 147 -23.63 -12.03 1.91
CA ILE A 147 -22.92 -11.63 0.67
C ILE A 147 -21.43 -12.00 0.65
N MET A 148 -20.87 -12.38 1.81
CA MET A 148 -19.44 -12.63 1.97
C MET A 148 -19.19 -14.06 2.45
N ILE A 149 -18.35 -14.78 1.72
CA ILE A 149 -17.80 -16.06 2.17
C ILE A 149 -16.34 -15.84 2.54
N ARG A 150 -16.05 -15.86 3.85
CA ARG A 150 -14.69 -15.73 4.39
C ARG A 150 -14.33 -16.95 5.23
N ARG A 151 -13.43 -17.78 4.71
CA ARG A 151 -12.93 -18.99 5.38
C ARG A 151 -11.61 -18.71 6.09
N SER A 152 -11.44 -19.30 7.27
CA SER A 152 -10.19 -19.25 8.02
C SER A 152 -9.13 -20.15 7.40
N LYS A 153 -7.84 -19.78 7.55
CA LYS A 153 -6.70 -20.64 7.20
C LYS A 153 -6.72 -21.99 7.95
N LYS A 154 -7.43 -22.09 9.08
CA LYS A 154 -7.62 -23.34 9.85
C LYS A 154 -8.31 -24.46 9.06
N VAL A 155 -8.99 -24.14 7.97
CA VAL A 155 -9.62 -25.14 7.07
C VAL A 155 -8.58 -25.92 6.27
N ILE A 156 -7.35 -25.39 6.17
CA ILE A 156 -6.25 -25.99 5.43
C ILE A 156 -5.21 -26.49 6.45
N SER A 157 -4.77 -27.74 6.29
CA SER A 157 -3.62 -28.25 7.03
C SER A 157 -2.36 -27.55 6.53
N LEU A 158 -1.87 -26.58 7.30
CA LEU A 158 -0.60 -25.91 7.09
C LEU A 158 0.29 -26.15 8.31
N PRO A 159 1.63 -26.23 8.13
CA PRO A 159 2.56 -26.26 9.26
C PRO A 159 2.41 -25.03 10.17
N SER A 160 2.86 -25.16 11.41
CA SER A 160 2.83 -24.08 12.39
C SER A 160 3.57 -22.84 11.87
N ARG A 161 3.05 -21.67 12.24
CA ARG A 161 3.69 -20.39 11.98
C ARG A 161 3.90 -19.66 13.30
N GLU A 162 5.14 -19.27 13.56
CA GLU A 162 5.49 -18.42 14.70
C GLU A 162 5.79 -16.99 14.21
N ASP A 163 5.18 -16.00 14.84
CA ASP A 163 5.34 -14.59 14.50
C ASP A 163 6.13 -13.88 15.63
N ILE A 164 7.39 -13.54 15.37
CA ILE A 164 8.33 -12.93 16.33
C ILE A 164 8.57 -11.46 15.96
N ILE A 165 8.55 -10.58 16.97
CA ILE A 165 8.98 -9.18 16.83
C ILE A 165 10.42 -9.09 17.34
N LYS A 166 11.35 -8.67 16.48
CA LYS A 166 12.77 -8.46 16.80
C LYS A 166 13.01 -6.97 16.97
N THR A 167 13.10 -6.53 18.22
CA THR A 167 13.45 -5.15 18.55
C THR A 167 14.93 -4.91 18.28
N VAL A 168 15.22 -3.86 17.51
CA VAL A 168 16.58 -3.41 17.19
C VAL A 168 16.79 -2.03 17.78
N TYR A 169 18.02 -1.74 18.20
CA TYR A 169 18.41 -0.45 18.74
C TYR A 169 19.41 0.22 17.81
N PHE A 170 19.31 1.55 17.68
CA PHE A 170 20.31 2.34 16.99
C PHE A 170 21.67 2.24 17.69
N SER A 171 22.73 2.22 16.89
CA SER A 171 24.08 2.52 17.39
C SER A 171 24.15 3.97 17.88
N LEU A 172 25.19 4.30 18.67
CA LEU A 172 25.38 5.65 19.20
C LEU A 172 25.43 6.71 18.08
N GLY A 173 26.14 6.40 16.98
CA GLY A 173 26.22 7.29 15.81
C GLY A 173 24.88 7.46 15.09
N GLU A 174 24.18 6.35 14.81
CA GLU A 174 22.85 6.40 14.15
C GLU A 174 21.83 7.16 15.01
N LYS A 175 21.85 6.97 16.33
CA LYS A 175 20.91 7.63 17.25
C LYS A 175 21.07 9.14 17.23
N SER A 176 22.31 9.63 17.20
CA SER A 176 22.58 11.08 17.15
C SER A 176 22.01 11.71 15.88
N GLU A 177 22.27 11.12 14.71
CA GLU A 177 21.77 11.61 13.43
C GLU A 177 20.24 11.48 13.31
N TYR A 178 19.68 10.38 13.80
CA TYR A 178 18.22 10.18 13.82
C TYR A 178 17.52 11.29 14.61
N LEU A 179 18.03 11.64 15.80
CA LEU A 179 17.44 12.70 16.63
C LEU A 179 17.52 14.08 15.96
N LYS A 180 18.59 14.37 15.21
CA LYS A 180 18.71 15.61 14.42
C LYS A 180 17.61 15.69 13.34
N LEU A 181 17.38 14.58 12.64
CA LEU A 181 16.31 14.46 11.64
C LEU A 181 14.92 14.59 12.28
N GLU A 182 14.70 13.98 13.44
CA GLU A 182 13.43 14.01 14.15
C GLU A 182 13.11 15.40 14.70
N THR A 183 14.11 16.10 15.26
CA THR A 183 13.96 17.49 15.72
C THR A 183 13.53 18.41 14.57
N SER A 184 14.08 18.18 13.38
CA SER A 184 13.68 18.92 12.18
C SER A 184 12.18 18.72 11.85
N LEU A 185 11.61 17.54 12.14
CA LEU A 185 10.19 17.25 11.93
C LEU A 185 9.31 17.99 12.93
N GLN A 186 9.73 18.03 14.19
CA GLN A 186 9.02 18.76 15.24
C GLN A 186 8.98 20.26 14.94
N ASN A 187 10.08 20.83 14.45
CA ASN A 187 10.15 22.25 14.10
C ASN A 187 9.22 22.62 12.93
N ILE A 188 9.13 21.78 11.89
CA ILE A 188 8.22 22.00 10.76
C ILE A 188 6.75 21.89 11.20
N SER A 189 6.46 20.94 12.10
CA SER A 189 5.10 20.73 12.61
C SER A 189 4.65 21.89 13.52
N ASN A 190 5.56 22.41 14.36
CA ASN A 190 5.27 23.49 15.31
C ASN A 190 5.24 24.88 14.66
N GLY A 191 5.95 25.11 13.55
CA GLY A 191 5.94 26.38 12.82
C GLY A 191 4.70 26.64 11.95
N SER A 192 3.71 25.74 11.97
CA SER A 192 2.52 25.79 11.13
C SER A 192 1.28 26.19 11.96
N GLU A 193 1.14 27.48 12.31
CA GLU A 193 -0.07 28.00 12.99
C GLU A 193 -1.33 28.00 12.10
N HIS A 194 -1.23 27.61 10.82
CA HIS A 194 -2.37 27.41 9.92
C HIS A 194 -2.40 25.99 9.31
N PRO A 195 -3.27 25.08 9.82
CA PRO A 195 -3.31 23.66 9.45
C PRO A 195 -3.95 23.34 8.08
N GLN A 196 -4.13 24.32 7.19
CA GLN A 196 -4.85 24.15 5.91
C GLN A 196 -3.97 24.18 4.65
N SER A 197 -2.65 24.20 4.77
CA SER A 197 -1.77 24.16 3.60
C SER A 197 -1.41 22.71 3.22
N GLU A 198 -1.92 22.22 2.08
CA GLU A 198 -1.59 20.90 1.50
C GLU A 198 -0.06 20.66 1.38
N THR A 199 0.70 21.74 1.23
CA THR A 199 2.17 21.76 1.18
C THR A 199 2.84 21.36 2.51
N ALA A 200 2.26 21.73 3.66
CA ALA A 200 2.79 21.36 4.98
C ALA A 200 2.64 19.85 5.21
N ASN A 201 1.49 19.28 4.85
CA ASN A 201 1.23 17.83 4.94
C ASN A 201 2.20 17.03 4.06
N CYS A 202 2.51 17.52 2.86
CA CYS A 202 3.48 16.90 1.97
C CYS A 202 4.89 16.88 2.59
N ASN A 203 5.35 17.98 3.18
CA ASN A 203 6.65 18.09 3.82
C ASN A 203 6.81 17.13 5.02
N THR A 204 5.78 16.99 5.86
CA THR A 204 5.76 16.03 6.97
C THR A 204 5.84 14.58 6.48
N ILE A 205 5.11 14.22 5.41
CA ILE A 205 5.17 12.88 4.82
C ILE A 205 6.56 12.58 4.24
N LYS A 206 7.23 13.57 3.60
CA LYS A 206 8.61 13.39 3.09
C LYS A 206 9.55 13.02 4.22
N LEU A 207 9.50 13.79 5.31
CA LEU A 207 10.42 13.61 6.43
C LEU A 207 10.11 12.34 7.23
N MET A 208 8.84 11.98 7.39
CA MET A 208 8.44 10.70 7.97
C MET A 208 8.97 9.52 7.16
N ASN A 209 8.96 9.61 5.83
CA ASN A 209 9.56 8.58 4.97
C ASN A 209 11.08 8.52 5.14
N ARG A 210 11.76 9.68 5.24
CA ARG A 210 13.21 9.73 5.48
C ARG A 210 13.59 9.07 6.81
N LEU A 211 12.86 9.35 7.89
CA LEU A 211 13.08 8.71 9.19
C LEU A 211 12.93 7.17 9.10
N ARG A 212 11.94 6.68 8.34
CA ARG A 212 11.77 5.24 8.11
C ARG A 212 12.92 4.63 7.30
N ILE A 213 13.35 5.29 6.22
CA ILE A 213 14.50 4.82 5.42
C ILE A 213 15.78 4.83 6.27
N PHE A 214 15.97 5.85 7.12
CA PHE A 214 17.10 5.92 8.04
C PHE A 214 17.11 4.75 9.03
N CYS A 215 15.95 4.28 9.51
CA CYS A 215 15.88 3.08 10.36
C CYS A 215 16.45 1.82 9.68
N ASN A 216 16.46 1.78 8.34
CA ASN A 216 16.99 0.66 7.58
C ASN A 216 18.44 0.87 7.11
N LEU A 217 18.80 2.08 6.69
CA LEU A 217 20.11 2.35 6.07
C LEU A 217 21.10 3.00 7.05
N GLY A 218 20.64 3.53 8.17
CA GLY A 218 21.48 4.20 9.17
C GLY A 218 22.34 5.30 8.54
N LEU A 219 23.62 5.31 8.92
CA LEU A 219 24.60 6.31 8.47
C LEU A 219 24.97 6.21 6.97
N ALA A 220 24.60 5.11 6.30
CA ALA A 220 24.83 4.99 4.86
C ALA A 220 23.78 5.72 4.01
N LEU A 221 22.79 6.37 4.64
CA LEU A 221 21.86 7.25 3.95
C LEU A 221 22.59 8.55 3.58
N PRO A 222 22.69 8.92 2.28
CA PRO A 222 23.26 10.21 1.90
C PRO A 222 22.42 11.34 2.48
N LEU A 223 22.98 12.09 3.44
CA LEU A 223 22.39 13.34 3.91
C LEU A 223 22.83 14.45 2.94
N PRO A 224 21.92 15.24 2.35
CA PRO A 224 22.30 16.49 1.70
C PRO A 224 23.03 17.36 2.74
N GLU A 225 24.23 17.82 2.41
CA GLU A 225 24.99 18.73 3.27
C GLU A 225 24.13 19.96 3.58
N LEU A 226 23.87 20.21 4.87
CA LEU A 226 23.33 21.46 5.37
C LEU A 226 24.45 22.52 5.37
N SER A 227 25.00 22.85 4.21
CA SER A 227 25.95 23.95 4.07
C SER A 227 25.23 25.22 3.59
N GLN A 228 25.07 26.15 4.52
CA GLN A 228 24.93 27.60 4.37
C GLN A 228 24.73 28.12 2.93
N GLU A 229 23.48 28.43 2.57
CA GLU A 229 23.18 29.27 1.41
C GLU A 229 23.63 30.72 1.69
N THR A 230 24.87 31.04 1.33
CA THR A 230 25.29 32.42 1.05
C THR A 230 25.96 32.45 -0.33
N GLY A 231 25.29 33.06 -1.30
CA GLY A 231 25.93 33.58 -2.51
C GLY A 231 25.81 32.73 -3.78
N LEU A 232 24.87 33.12 -4.65
CA LEU A 232 24.99 33.26 -6.11
C LEU A 232 25.89 32.26 -6.87
N THR A 233 25.26 31.30 -7.57
CA THR A 233 25.33 31.11 -9.04
C THR A 233 24.52 29.86 -9.43
N PRO A 234 23.71 29.88 -10.50
CA PRO A 234 22.98 28.70 -10.95
C PRO A 234 23.76 28.01 -12.07
N ASP A 235 24.51 26.95 -11.77
CA ASP A 235 24.90 26.01 -12.82
C ASP A 235 24.95 24.54 -12.35
N ARG A 236 24.30 23.70 -13.18
CA ARG A 236 24.38 22.24 -13.39
C ARG A 236 24.26 21.21 -12.25
N SER A 237 23.14 20.48 -12.39
CA SER A 237 22.97 19.01 -12.34
C SER A 237 22.94 18.27 -10.98
N CYS A 238 21.82 17.56 -10.79
CA CYS A 238 21.52 16.53 -9.78
C CYS A 238 21.19 17.05 -8.36
N SER A 239 20.03 16.67 -7.80
CA SER A 239 19.78 16.41 -6.34
C SER A 239 18.37 16.72 -5.77
N LYS A 240 17.47 17.45 -6.45
CA LYS A 240 16.14 17.81 -5.84
C LYS A 240 14.91 17.05 -6.39
N SER A 241 15.04 16.30 -7.48
CA SER A 241 13.92 15.59 -8.13
C SER A 241 13.59 14.24 -7.51
N ASP A 242 14.60 13.51 -7.02
CA ASP A 242 14.46 12.07 -6.76
C ASP A 242 13.94 11.77 -5.35
N GLU A 243 14.30 12.58 -4.35
CA GLU A 243 13.79 12.46 -2.97
C GLU A 243 12.27 12.69 -2.86
N MET A 244 11.68 13.36 -3.84
CA MET A 244 10.28 13.76 -3.82
C MET A 244 9.36 12.73 -4.45
N ALA A 245 9.87 11.98 -5.43
CA ALA A 245 9.21 10.79 -5.95
C ALA A 245 8.96 9.78 -4.82
N GLU A 246 9.89 9.65 -3.88
CA GLU A 246 9.73 8.81 -2.69
C GLU A 246 8.60 9.27 -1.76
N ALA A 247 8.47 10.58 -1.54
CA ALA A 247 7.40 11.13 -0.70
C ALA A 247 6.02 10.94 -1.33
N VAL A 248 5.92 11.08 -2.65
CA VAL A 248 4.69 10.82 -3.40
C VAL A 248 4.35 9.32 -3.29
N ILE A 249 5.29 8.41 -3.57
CA ILE A 249 5.11 6.95 -3.40
C ILE A 249 4.76 6.59 -1.94
N SER A 250 5.36 7.23 -0.94
CA SER A 250 5.01 7.05 0.47
C SER A 250 3.60 7.55 0.81
N GLY A 251 3.16 8.64 0.17
CA GLY A 251 1.78 9.13 0.19
C GLY A 251 0.79 8.11 -0.39
N GLN A 252 1.20 7.38 -1.44
CA GLN A 252 0.43 6.28 -2.04
C GLN A 252 0.15 5.14 -1.04
N LEU A 253 1.10 4.82 -0.16
CA LEU A 253 0.93 3.81 0.89
C LEU A 253 0.19 4.35 2.13
N SER A 254 0.41 5.62 2.48
CA SER A 254 -0.26 6.26 3.62
C SER A 254 -1.76 6.46 3.35
N LEU A 255 -2.15 6.77 2.11
CA LEU A 255 -3.52 7.12 1.72
C LEU A 255 -4.21 6.09 0.81
N GLY A 256 -3.50 5.06 0.33
CA GLY A 256 -4.09 3.89 -0.31
C GLY A 256 -4.44 4.00 -1.79
N ALA A 257 -4.12 5.11 -2.47
CA ALA A 257 -4.04 5.27 -3.92
C ALA A 257 -3.59 6.69 -4.28
N ILE A 258 -2.72 6.87 -5.28
CA ILE A 258 -2.56 8.17 -5.94
C ILE A 258 -3.41 8.17 -7.18
N ASN A 259 -4.33 9.12 -7.29
CA ASN A 259 -5.11 9.31 -8.50
C ASN A 259 -4.38 10.29 -9.42
N CYS A 260 -4.33 9.98 -10.72
CA CYS A 260 -3.89 10.94 -11.71
C CYS A 260 -4.83 12.15 -11.71
N THR A 261 -4.33 13.37 -11.57
CA THR A 261 -5.11 14.61 -11.60
C THR A 261 -5.96 14.74 -12.85
N GLN A 262 -5.45 14.33 -14.03
CA GLN A 262 -6.17 14.44 -15.29
C GLN A 262 -7.20 13.32 -15.51
N CYS A 263 -6.81 12.07 -15.35
CA CYS A 263 -7.68 10.93 -15.67
C CYS A 263 -8.29 10.27 -14.43
N GLN A 264 -7.92 10.70 -13.24
CA GLN A 264 -8.39 10.16 -11.97
C GLN A 264 -8.16 8.64 -11.83
N GLN A 265 -7.32 8.05 -12.70
CA GLN A 265 -6.88 6.66 -12.63
C GLN A 265 -6.03 6.49 -11.38
N ILE A 266 -6.25 5.41 -10.64
CA ILE A 266 -5.26 4.97 -9.66
C ILE A 266 -3.97 4.69 -10.44
N ILE A 267 -2.94 5.47 -10.16
CA ILE A 267 -1.61 5.20 -10.65
C ILE A 267 -1.10 4.06 -9.76
N ASN A 268 -0.95 2.87 -10.31
CA ASN A 268 -0.21 1.80 -9.65
C ASN A 268 1.25 1.97 -10.03
N ILE A 269 2.02 2.62 -9.16
CA ILE A 269 3.48 2.68 -9.32
C ILE A 269 3.99 1.32 -8.87
N SER A 270 4.31 0.45 -9.81
CA SER A 270 5.02 -0.80 -9.50
C SER A 270 6.48 -0.49 -9.15
N ASP A 271 7.23 -1.47 -8.64
CA ASP A 271 8.64 -1.31 -8.25
C ASP A 271 9.55 -0.76 -9.37
N THR A 272 9.14 -0.85 -10.64
CA THR A 272 9.81 -0.16 -11.74
C THR A 272 9.25 1.25 -11.92
N ALA A 273 10.16 2.23 -11.93
CA ALA A 273 9.90 3.59 -12.40
C ALA A 273 9.27 3.60 -13.80
N LEU A 274 9.51 2.52 -14.54
CA LEU A 274 9.16 2.33 -15.93
C LEU A 274 8.10 1.22 -16.08
N GLY A 275 7.12 1.40 -16.95
CA GLY A 275 6.22 0.33 -17.40
C GLY A 275 6.95 -0.74 -18.22
N PRO A 276 6.23 -1.79 -18.67
CA PRO A 276 6.78 -2.85 -19.52
C PRO A 276 7.52 -2.32 -20.77
N ASP A 277 7.17 -1.11 -21.24
CA ASP A 277 7.75 -0.45 -22.42
C ASP A 277 8.94 0.48 -22.09
N LYS A 278 9.56 0.38 -20.91
CA LYS A 278 10.63 1.29 -20.44
C LYS A 278 10.21 2.78 -20.36
N ARG A 279 8.90 3.08 -20.20
CA ARG A 279 8.38 4.45 -20.07
C ARG A 279 7.95 4.76 -18.64
N PRO A 280 8.16 5.98 -18.12
CA PRO A 280 7.79 6.31 -16.75
C PRO A 280 6.33 6.05 -16.44
N GLN A 281 6.01 5.46 -15.28
CA GLN A 281 4.62 5.11 -14.94
C GLN A 281 3.81 6.33 -14.48
N ALA A 282 4.48 7.31 -13.88
CA ALA A 282 3.85 8.47 -13.27
C ALA A 282 4.73 9.71 -13.36
N TYR A 283 4.09 10.87 -13.29
CA TYR A 283 4.68 12.20 -13.40
C TYR A 283 4.09 13.10 -12.32
N TYR A 284 4.80 14.13 -11.88
CA TYR A 284 4.30 15.10 -10.90
C TYR A 284 4.57 16.53 -11.37
N SER A 285 3.72 17.49 -11.01
CA SER A 285 3.94 18.89 -11.36
C SER A 285 5.13 19.47 -10.58
N LYS A 286 5.87 20.43 -11.17
CA LYS A 286 6.97 21.16 -10.50
C LYS A 286 6.54 21.78 -9.16
N CYS A 287 5.27 22.16 -9.05
CA CYS A 287 4.67 22.67 -7.82
C CYS A 287 4.19 21.62 -6.83
N GLN A 288 4.34 20.34 -7.16
CA GLN A 288 4.14 19.21 -6.27
C GLN A 288 2.68 18.99 -5.82
N GLN A 289 1.73 19.68 -6.47
CA GLN A 289 0.30 19.61 -6.14
C GLN A 289 -0.46 18.57 -6.98
N PHE A 290 0.12 18.13 -8.10
CA PHE A 290 -0.60 17.31 -9.08
C PHE A 290 0.25 16.14 -9.54
N VAL A 291 -0.37 14.96 -9.69
CA VAL A 291 0.29 13.74 -10.17
C VAL A 291 -0.43 13.26 -11.42
N TYR A 292 0.29 12.83 -12.46
CA TYR A 292 -0.24 12.40 -13.73
C TYR A 292 0.25 10.99 -14.07
N CYS A 293 -0.61 10.14 -14.64
CA CYS A 293 -0.13 8.89 -15.23
C CYS A 293 0.62 9.18 -16.53
N ASN A 294 1.44 8.23 -17.00
CA ASN A 294 2.18 8.34 -18.26
C ASN A 294 1.32 8.83 -19.44
N ALA A 295 0.17 8.19 -19.65
CA ALA A 295 -0.72 8.50 -20.76
C ALA A 295 -1.21 9.95 -20.69
N CYS A 296 -1.57 10.43 -19.50
CA CYS A 296 -2.02 11.81 -19.32
C CYS A 296 -0.88 12.82 -19.40
N ALA A 297 0.30 12.49 -18.90
CA ALA A 297 1.47 13.36 -19.04
C ALA A 297 1.80 13.57 -20.52
N SER A 298 1.83 12.51 -21.33
CA SER A 298 2.02 12.60 -22.78
C SER A 298 0.89 13.39 -23.47
N LEU A 299 -0.37 13.15 -23.12
CA LEU A 299 -1.51 13.89 -23.68
C LEU A 299 -1.49 15.38 -23.35
N CYS A 300 -0.91 15.75 -22.21
CA CYS A 300 -0.84 17.14 -21.77
C CYS A 300 0.51 17.79 -22.11
N ASN A 301 1.29 17.22 -23.04
CA ASN A 301 2.64 17.69 -23.39
C ASN A 301 3.54 17.93 -22.18
N TYR A 302 3.44 17.06 -21.17
CA TYR A 302 4.20 17.15 -19.93
C TYR A 302 3.98 18.49 -19.21
N GLN A 303 2.79 19.05 -19.31
CA GLN A 303 2.35 20.24 -18.58
C GLN A 303 1.06 19.94 -17.80
N ALA A 304 0.95 20.48 -16.59
CA ALA A 304 -0.21 20.36 -15.74
C ALA A 304 -1.40 21.08 -16.39
N THR A 305 -2.56 20.41 -16.39
CA THR A 305 -3.81 20.96 -16.94
C THR A 305 -4.49 21.90 -15.97
N SER A 306 -4.26 21.72 -14.66
CA SER A 306 -4.77 22.59 -13.61
C SER A 306 -3.90 23.83 -13.42
N HIS A 307 -4.53 24.97 -13.15
CA HIS A 307 -3.83 26.21 -12.83
C HIS A 307 -2.98 26.02 -11.58
N CYS A 308 -1.66 26.15 -11.73
CA CYS A 308 -0.75 26.11 -10.59
C CYS A 308 -0.31 27.52 -10.18
N LYS A 309 -0.23 27.77 -8.88
CA LYS A 309 0.19 29.05 -8.29
C LYS A 309 1.72 29.26 -8.26
N CYS A 310 2.51 28.36 -8.85
CA CYS A 310 3.97 28.32 -8.72
C CYS A 310 4.75 29.16 -9.75
N GLY A 311 4.08 30.03 -10.50
CA GLY A 311 4.72 30.91 -11.46
C GLY A 311 4.05 32.28 -11.42
N ASN A 312 4.86 33.33 -11.40
CA ASN A 312 4.43 34.70 -11.66
C ASN A 312 3.77 34.74 -13.04
N GLY A 313 2.44 34.59 -13.12
CA GLY A 313 1.65 34.74 -14.33
C GLY A 313 1.44 33.47 -15.16
N ALA A 314 0.17 33.07 -15.27
CA ALA A 314 -0.49 32.43 -16.42
C ALA A 314 0.14 31.22 -17.17
N GLY A 315 1.09 30.49 -16.58
CA GLY A 315 1.70 29.29 -17.20
C GLY A 315 1.19 27.95 -16.64
N ARG A 316 1.03 26.93 -17.51
CA ARG A 316 0.83 25.53 -17.09
C ARG A 316 2.12 24.99 -16.46
N CYS A 317 2.00 24.27 -15.34
CA CYS A 317 3.16 23.80 -14.57
C CYS A 317 3.85 22.60 -15.25
N GLU A 318 5.16 22.63 -15.45
CA GLU A 318 5.92 21.51 -16.04
C GLU A 318 5.78 20.22 -15.20
N LEU A 319 5.62 19.07 -15.87
CA LEU A 319 5.56 17.75 -15.26
C LEU A 319 6.92 17.06 -15.29
N ARG A 320 7.34 16.51 -14.15
CA ARG A 320 8.57 15.73 -13.97
C ARG A 320 8.26 14.27 -13.74
N VAL A 321 9.19 13.39 -14.10
CA VAL A 321 9.05 11.94 -13.95
C VAL A 321 9.10 11.55 -12.47
N ILE A 322 8.17 10.71 -12.02
CA ILE A 322 8.33 9.97 -10.76
C ILE A 322 9.24 8.79 -11.07
N LEU A 323 10.53 8.94 -10.78
CA LEU A 323 11.44 7.80 -10.75
C LEU A 323 11.10 7.00 -9.48
N SER A 324 10.71 5.74 -9.62
CA SER A 324 10.60 4.83 -8.48
C SER A 324 11.94 4.76 -7.78
N GLN A 325 11.98 5.44 -6.63
CA GLN A 325 13.14 5.60 -5.76
C GLN A 325 14.26 6.39 -6.46
N PRO A 326 15.09 7.14 -5.72
CA PRO A 326 16.41 7.44 -6.23
C PRO A 326 16.97 6.09 -6.68
N SER A 327 17.30 5.99 -7.96
CA SER A 327 18.42 5.17 -8.35
C SER A 327 19.61 5.78 -7.64
N VAL A 328 19.76 5.46 -6.35
CA VAL A 328 21.08 5.30 -5.77
C VAL A 328 21.64 4.18 -6.63
N THR A 329 22.36 4.57 -7.67
CA THR A 329 22.98 3.60 -8.57
C THR A 329 23.89 2.74 -7.72
N ALA A 330 24.08 1.49 -8.14
CA ALA A 330 25.00 0.58 -7.44
C ALA A 330 26.38 1.25 -7.21
N GLU A 331 26.74 2.22 -8.07
CA GLU A 331 27.93 3.06 -8.05
C GLU A 331 28.02 4.03 -6.86
N GLN A 332 26.94 4.71 -6.44
CA GLN A 332 26.99 5.64 -5.28
C GLN A 332 27.21 4.94 -3.94
N TYR A 333 27.03 3.63 -3.94
CA TYR A 333 27.18 2.75 -2.81
C TYR A 333 28.55 2.03 -2.83
N GLU A 334 29.44 2.30 -3.80
CA GLU A 334 30.77 1.66 -3.96
C GLU A 334 31.72 1.85 -2.76
N ALA A 335 31.36 2.63 -1.76
CA ALA A 335 32.22 2.99 -0.63
C ALA A 335 32.00 2.20 0.68
N SER A 336 31.22 1.10 0.72
CA SER A 336 30.95 0.38 1.99
C SER A 336 31.27 -1.12 1.97
N SER A 337 32.57 -1.41 1.94
CA SER A 337 33.13 -2.76 2.05
C SER A 337 33.41 -3.20 3.51
N SER A 338 33.13 -2.36 4.52
CA SER A 338 33.40 -2.65 5.93
C SER A 338 32.12 -2.93 6.75
N PRO A 339 32.15 -3.90 7.70
CA PRO A 339 31.01 -4.23 8.57
C PRO A 339 30.52 -3.05 9.44
N GLU A 340 31.40 -2.09 9.71
CA GLU A 340 31.13 -0.91 10.55
C GLU A 340 30.16 0.08 9.88
N GLN A 341 30.02 -0.01 8.56
CA GLN A 341 29.19 0.90 7.76
C GLN A 341 27.77 0.40 7.53
N TRP A 342 27.47 -0.84 7.93
CA TRP A 342 26.12 -1.39 7.82
C TRP A 342 25.26 -0.90 8.98
N SER A 343 23.97 -0.68 8.70
CA SER A 343 23.02 -0.26 9.72
C SER A 343 22.86 -1.32 10.81
N SER A 344 22.45 -0.88 12.01
CA SER A 344 22.19 -1.81 13.12
C SER A 344 21.13 -2.85 12.77
N LYS A 345 20.17 -2.49 11.91
CA LYS A 345 19.13 -3.40 11.43
C LYS A 345 19.66 -4.43 10.42
N ALA A 346 20.45 -4.00 9.44
CA ALA A 346 21.07 -4.92 8.48
C ALA A 346 21.96 -5.94 9.18
N ARG A 347 22.76 -5.51 10.17
CA ARG A 347 23.57 -6.41 11.01
C ARG A 347 22.73 -7.44 11.76
N ALA A 348 21.64 -7.02 12.41
CA ALA A 348 20.74 -7.92 13.12
C ALA A 348 20.10 -8.97 12.19
N ILE A 349 19.71 -8.58 10.97
CA ILE A 349 19.14 -9.50 9.98
C ILE A 349 20.16 -10.53 9.53
N VAL A 350 21.38 -10.09 9.15
CA VAL A 350 22.44 -10.99 8.68
C VAL A 350 22.86 -11.98 9.77
N GLN A 351 22.96 -11.52 11.02
CA GLN A 351 23.25 -12.40 12.15
C GLN A 351 22.18 -13.48 12.33
N GLU A 352 20.90 -13.11 12.28
CA GLU A 352 19.78 -14.07 12.39
C GLU A 352 19.81 -15.09 11.23
N VAL A 353 20.06 -14.62 10.01
CA VAL A 353 20.17 -15.49 8.83
C VAL A 353 21.31 -16.49 9.00
N LYS A 354 22.49 -16.05 9.46
CA LYS A 354 23.65 -16.93 9.69
C LYS A 354 23.36 -17.99 10.75
N GLN A 355 22.69 -17.60 11.85
CA GLN A 355 22.32 -18.53 12.93
C GLN A 355 21.30 -19.58 12.47
N ALA A 356 20.48 -19.26 11.48
CA ALA A 356 19.47 -20.15 10.94
C ALA A 356 19.95 -21.09 9.82
N LEU A 357 21.19 -20.93 9.33
CA LEU A 357 21.73 -21.84 8.31
C LEU A 357 21.76 -23.28 8.84
N PRO A 358 21.40 -24.29 8.01
CA PRO A 358 21.28 -24.26 6.54
C PRO A 358 19.86 -23.96 5.99
N GLU A 359 18.92 -23.48 6.81
CA GLU A 359 17.56 -23.16 6.36
C GLU A 359 17.54 -22.04 5.31
N LYS A 360 16.51 -22.06 4.44
CA LYS A 360 16.31 -21.04 3.41
C LYS A 360 15.46 -19.89 3.96
N SER A 361 15.90 -18.66 3.73
CA SER A 361 15.26 -17.43 4.21
C SER A 361 14.77 -16.54 3.07
N VAL A 362 13.64 -15.87 3.27
CA VAL A 362 13.15 -14.78 2.42
C VAL A 362 13.27 -13.47 3.19
N ILE A 363 13.82 -12.45 2.55
CA ILE A 363 13.92 -11.10 3.11
C ILE A 363 13.02 -10.18 2.29
N PHE A 364 12.01 -9.61 2.94
CA PHE A 364 11.07 -8.68 2.35
C PHE A 364 11.35 -7.25 2.82
N SER A 365 11.48 -6.32 1.86
CA SER A 365 11.51 -4.89 2.11
C SER A 365 10.72 -4.15 1.03
N PHE A 366 10.33 -2.93 1.31
CA PHE A 366 9.73 -1.99 0.39
C PHE A 366 10.81 -1.22 -0.39
N TRP A 367 11.97 -0.98 0.23
CA TRP A 367 13.03 -0.18 -0.38
C TRP A 367 14.11 -1.06 -1.00
N LYS A 368 14.41 -0.80 -2.28
CA LYS A 368 15.49 -1.48 -3.00
C LYS A 368 16.84 -1.23 -2.33
N GLY A 369 17.08 -0.02 -1.83
CA GLY A 369 18.30 0.33 -1.11
C GLY A 369 18.53 -0.55 0.13
N SER A 370 17.48 -0.85 0.89
CA SER A 370 17.57 -1.74 2.05
C SER A 370 17.94 -3.16 1.64
N LEU A 371 17.35 -3.67 0.54
CA LEU A 371 17.72 -4.98 0.00
C LEU A 371 19.17 -5.00 -0.49
N LEU A 372 19.64 -3.94 -1.16
CA LEU A 372 21.02 -3.86 -1.67
C LEU A 372 22.04 -3.88 -0.53
N MET A 373 21.81 -3.12 0.54
CA MET A 373 22.67 -3.14 1.73
C MET A 373 22.73 -4.53 2.36
N ILE A 374 21.57 -5.18 2.55
CA ILE A 374 21.51 -6.52 3.15
C ILE A 374 22.17 -7.55 2.23
N GLN A 375 21.96 -7.46 0.91
CA GLN A 375 22.60 -8.33 -0.08
C GLN A 375 24.13 -8.28 0.07
N ARG A 376 24.72 -7.09 0.12
CA ARG A 376 26.17 -6.94 0.28
C ARG A 376 26.68 -7.45 1.61
N ALA A 377 25.91 -7.21 2.68
CA ALA A 377 26.26 -7.72 4.00
C ALA A 377 26.25 -9.25 4.05
N LEU A 378 25.32 -9.90 3.33
CA LEU A 378 25.29 -11.35 3.15
C LEU A 378 26.45 -11.86 2.28
N GLU A 379 26.79 -11.17 1.20
CA GLU A 379 27.89 -11.51 0.30
C GLU A 379 29.26 -11.43 1.01
N PHE A 380 29.48 -10.40 1.83
CA PHE A 380 30.67 -10.28 2.69
C PHE A 380 30.80 -11.46 3.64
N GLU A 381 29.68 -11.90 4.21
CA GLU A 381 29.58 -13.08 5.08
C GLU A 381 29.54 -14.42 4.31
N LYS A 382 29.80 -14.39 2.99
CA LYS A 382 29.86 -15.55 2.09
C LYS A 382 28.54 -16.35 2.01
N VAL A 383 27.41 -15.70 2.24
CA VAL A 383 26.08 -16.29 2.08
C VAL A 383 25.56 -15.99 0.67
N ARG A 384 25.40 -17.03 -0.16
CA ARG A 384 24.86 -16.85 -1.53
C ARG A 384 23.38 -16.49 -1.48
N CYS A 385 23.01 -15.42 -2.19
CA CYS A 385 21.65 -14.92 -2.25
C CYS A 385 21.21 -14.53 -3.66
N GLU A 386 19.90 -14.47 -3.88
CA GLU A 386 19.27 -13.98 -5.10
C GLU A 386 18.41 -12.76 -4.78
N ARG A 387 18.25 -11.82 -5.73
CA ARG A 387 17.43 -10.63 -5.53
C ARG A 387 16.37 -10.53 -6.61
N VAL A 388 15.12 -10.35 -6.20
CA VAL A 388 13.96 -10.12 -7.06
C VAL A 388 13.35 -8.78 -6.71
N ASP A 389 13.54 -7.80 -7.57
CA ASP A 389 12.89 -6.49 -7.46
C ASP A 389 12.19 -6.12 -8.78
N GLY A 390 11.68 -4.89 -8.84
CA GLY A 390 11.03 -4.38 -10.04
C GLY A 390 11.94 -4.42 -11.26
N SER A 391 13.24 -4.18 -11.13
CA SER A 391 14.14 -4.00 -12.28
C SER A 391 14.32 -5.25 -13.14
N LEU A 392 13.95 -6.44 -12.64
CA LEU A 392 14.00 -7.69 -13.40
C LEU A 392 12.78 -7.86 -14.33
N SER A 393 13.05 -8.34 -15.53
CA SER A 393 12.00 -8.83 -16.44
C SER A 393 11.29 -10.08 -15.88
N ALA A 394 10.13 -10.42 -16.44
CA ALA A 394 9.37 -11.58 -16.01
C ALA A 394 10.16 -12.90 -16.13
N SER A 395 10.94 -13.05 -17.21
CA SER A 395 11.77 -14.24 -17.46
C SER A 395 12.95 -14.35 -16.48
N GLU A 396 13.60 -13.23 -16.17
CA GLU A 396 14.70 -13.20 -15.20
C GLU A 396 14.20 -13.51 -13.79
N ARG A 397 13.03 -12.96 -13.43
CA ARG A 397 12.36 -13.25 -12.16
C ARG A 397 12.06 -14.73 -12.00
N GLU A 398 11.47 -15.36 -13.02
CA GLU A 398 11.19 -16.80 -13.00
C GLU A 398 12.46 -17.64 -12.86
N SER A 399 13.53 -17.23 -13.55
CA SER A 399 14.84 -17.89 -13.47
C SER A 399 15.45 -17.79 -12.07
N ALA A 400 15.38 -16.62 -11.42
CA ALA A 400 15.86 -16.42 -10.06
C ALA A 400 15.09 -17.27 -9.03
N LEU A 401 13.76 -17.35 -9.16
CA LEU A 401 12.93 -18.21 -8.32
C LEU A 401 13.27 -19.69 -8.52
N LYS A 402 13.47 -20.12 -9.77
CA LYS A 402 13.85 -21.50 -10.07
C LYS A 402 15.18 -21.84 -9.41
N ARG A 403 16.21 -20.98 -9.56
CA ARG A 403 17.51 -21.16 -8.90
C ARG A 403 17.37 -21.23 -7.38
N PHE A 404 16.61 -20.33 -6.76
CA PHE A 404 16.37 -20.36 -5.31
C PHE A 404 15.71 -21.66 -4.84
N ARG A 405 14.83 -22.28 -5.64
CA ARG A 405 14.23 -23.57 -5.30
C ARG A 405 15.19 -24.73 -5.48
N THR A 406 15.93 -24.77 -6.59
CA THR A 406 16.71 -25.96 -7.01
C THR A 406 18.15 -25.98 -6.52
N ASP A 407 18.81 -24.82 -6.37
CA ASP A 407 20.18 -24.73 -5.87
C ASP A 407 20.16 -24.67 -4.34
N ASP A 408 20.75 -25.66 -3.70
CA ASP A 408 20.80 -25.74 -2.24
C ASP A 408 21.83 -24.83 -1.60
N GLY A 409 22.80 -24.33 -2.35
CA GLY A 409 23.76 -23.36 -1.80
C GLY A 409 23.28 -21.91 -1.91
N ILE A 410 22.20 -21.61 -2.62
CA ILE A 410 21.50 -20.33 -2.49
C ILE A 410 20.58 -20.42 -1.27
N LYS A 411 20.92 -19.67 -0.21
CA LYS A 411 20.22 -19.75 1.08
C LYS A 411 19.23 -18.62 1.30
N VAL A 412 19.39 -17.50 0.59
CA VAL A 412 18.56 -16.31 0.80
C VAL A 412 18.00 -15.80 -0.51
N ILE A 413 16.74 -15.36 -0.49
CA ILE A 413 16.16 -14.55 -1.57
C ILE A 413 15.63 -13.23 -1.01
N LEU A 414 16.04 -12.12 -1.63
CA LEU A 414 15.61 -10.77 -1.30
C LEU A 414 14.51 -10.34 -2.26
N VAL A 415 13.36 -9.92 -1.73
CA VAL A 415 12.17 -9.61 -2.55
C VAL A 415 11.55 -8.29 -2.13
N THR A 416 11.23 -7.43 -3.09
CA THR A 416 10.42 -6.24 -2.81
C THR A 416 8.97 -6.61 -2.53
N ILE A 417 8.34 -6.04 -1.49
CA ILE A 417 6.96 -6.38 -1.08
C ILE A 417 5.95 -6.18 -2.22
N LEU A 418 6.15 -5.17 -3.07
CA LEU A 418 5.28 -4.89 -4.21
C LEU A 418 5.44 -5.93 -5.35
N CYS A 419 6.66 -6.40 -5.65
CA CYS A 419 6.88 -7.55 -6.54
C CYS A 419 6.30 -8.86 -5.98
N GLY A 420 6.16 -8.95 -4.66
CA GLY A 420 5.44 -10.02 -3.96
C GLY A 420 3.96 -10.17 -4.36
N GLY A 421 3.35 -9.15 -4.96
CA GLY A 421 1.96 -9.18 -5.44
C GLY A 421 1.73 -10.13 -6.64
N VAL A 422 2.78 -10.49 -7.37
CA VAL A 422 2.69 -11.28 -8.61
C VAL A 422 2.90 -12.76 -8.34
N GLY A 423 1.95 -13.41 -7.64
CA GLY A 423 1.83 -14.88 -7.66
C GLY A 423 3.07 -15.71 -7.28
N LEU A 424 4.09 -15.15 -6.64
CA LEU A 424 5.37 -15.82 -6.41
C LEU A 424 5.19 -17.01 -5.47
N ASP A 425 5.80 -18.14 -5.81
CA ASP A 425 5.85 -19.31 -4.92
C ASP A 425 7.24 -19.40 -4.28
N LEU A 426 7.27 -19.20 -2.97
CA LEU A 426 8.46 -19.15 -2.13
C LEU A 426 8.41 -20.20 -1.02
N THR A 427 7.63 -21.28 -1.24
CA THR A 427 7.44 -22.39 -0.29
C THR A 427 8.74 -23.13 0.08
N ALA A 428 9.81 -22.97 -0.70
CA ALA A 428 11.13 -23.52 -0.39
C ALA A 428 11.78 -22.92 0.87
N ALA A 429 11.33 -21.75 1.32
CA ALA A 429 11.85 -21.09 2.51
C ALA A 429 11.02 -21.42 3.77
N SER A 430 11.69 -21.48 4.93
CA SER A 430 11.07 -21.65 6.24
C SER A 430 11.16 -20.40 7.12
N ARG A 431 12.01 -19.42 6.76
CA ARG A 431 12.19 -18.19 7.54
C ARG A 431 11.89 -16.96 6.73
N ILE A 432 11.20 -16.00 7.34
CA ILE A 432 10.76 -14.78 6.68
C ILE A 432 11.17 -13.57 7.50
N HIS A 433 11.96 -12.68 6.92
CA HIS A 433 12.43 -11.45 7.55
C HIS A 433 11.69 -10.25 6.93
N LEU A 434 10.87 -9.56 7.71
CA LEU A 434 10.23 -8.30 7.33
C LEU A 434 11.06 -7.15 7.88
N VAL A 435 11.77 -6.45 6.99
CA VAL A 435 12.77 -5.45 7.36
C VAL A 435 12.14 -4.21 8.02
N GLU A 436 10.95 -3.81 7.59
CA GLU A 436 10.24 -2.67 8.17
C GLU A 436 8.73 -2.89 8.22
N PRO A 437 8.01 -2.25 9.17
CA PRO A 437 6.56 -2.29 9.21
C PRO A 437 5.93 -1.48 8.07
N GLN A 438 4.83 -2.00 7.54
CA GLN A 438 4.02 -1.33 6.53
C GLN A 438 2.75 -0.74 7.14
N TRP A 439 2.32 0.41 6.60
CA TRP A 439 1.05 1.07 6.96
C TRP A 439 -0.18 0.20 6.69
N ASN A 440 -0.09 -0.70 5.71
CA ASN A 440 -1.14 -1.63 5.35
C ASN A 440 -0.78 -3.06 5.80
N PRO A 441 -1.38 -3.57 6.88
CA PRO A 441 -1.10 -4.92 7.37
C PRO A 441 -1.43 -6.02 6.33
N ALA A 442 -2.36 -5.76 5.42
CA ALA A 442 -2.71 -6.68 4.35
C ALA A 442 -1.53 -6.99 3.42
N ALA A 443 -0.73 -5.98 3.08
CA ALA A 443 0.39 -6.13 2.16
C ALA A 443 1.46 -7.07 2.73
N GLU A 444 1.74 -6.95 4.03
CA GLU A 444 2.63 -7.89 4.72
C GLU A 444 2.06 -9.31 4.70
N GLU A 445 0.79 -9.50 5.10
CA GLU A 445 0.19 -10.85 5.13
C GLU A 445 0.10 -11.49 3.74
N GLN A 446 -0.09 -10.70 2.68
CA GLN A 446 -0.01 -11.15 1.29
C GLN A 446 1.40 -11.62 0.93
N ALA A 447 2.44 -10.90 1.36
CA ALA A 447 3.83 -11.33 1.17
C ALA A 447 4.14 -12.61 1.96
N LEU A 448 3.72 -12.71 3.23
CA LEU A 448 3.87 -13.91 4.05
C LEU A 448 3.16 -15.12 3.44
N ALA A 449 1.98 -14.91 2.85
CA ALA A 449 1.23 -15.94 2.16
C ALA A 449 1.91 -16.45 0.87
N ARG A 450 3.01 -15.85 0.41
CA ARG A 450 3.85 -16.42 -0.66
C ARG A 450 4.73 -17.58 -0.19
N VAL A 451 5.01 -17.62 1.12
CA VAL A 451 5.83 -18.65 1.78
C VAL A 451 4.94 -19.60 2.59
N HIS A 452 4.05 -19.06 3.44
CA HIS A 452 3.11 -19.84 4.25
C HIS A 452 1.80 -20.07 3.47
N ARG A 453 1.83 -21.07 2.59
CA ARG A 453 0.71 -21.49 1.74
C ARG A 453 0.74 -23.00 1.47
N LEU A 454 -0.29 -23.48 0.78
CA LEU A 454 -0.34 -24.85 0.23
C LEU A 454 0.96 -25.17 -0.51
N GLY A 455 1.61 -26.27 -0.13
CA GLY A 455 2.93 -26.69 -0.60
C GLY A 455 4.03 -26.58 0.47
N GLN A 456 3.84 -25.75 1.50
CA GLN A 456 4.76 -25.66 2.62
C GLN A 456 4.72 -26.93 3.48
N GLN A 457 5.89 -27.49 3.77
CA GLN A 457 6.05 -28.73 4.54
C GLN A 457 6.70 -28.50 5.91
N ARG A 458 7.42 -27.38 6.08
CA ARG A 458 8.15 -27.07 7.32
C ARG A 458 7.43 -25.99 8.12
N PRO A 459 7.59 -25.98 9.45
CA PRO A 459 7.21 -24.83 10.27
C PRO A 459 7.84 -23.54 9.73
N VAL A 460 7.07 -22.46 9.75
CA VAL A 460 7.50 -21.15 9.25
C VAL A 460 7.69 -20.20 10.42
N VAL A 461 8.85 -19.56 10.49
CA VAL A 461 9.08 -18.46 11.45
C VAL A 461 9.03 -17.15 10.67
N THR A 462 8.27 -16.19 11.16
CA THR A 462 8.24 -14.81 10.65
C THR A 462 8.89 -13.88 11.68
N MET A 463 9.87 -13.10 11.26
CA MET A 463 10.57 -12.11 12.08
C MET A 463 10.26 -10.72 11.56
N ARG A 464 9.64 -9.88 12.39
CA ARG A 464 9.36 -8.48 12.11
C ARG A 464 10.37 -7.62 12.85
N TYR A 465 11.23 -6.93 12.11
CA TYR A 465 12.23 -6.05 12.70
C TYR A 465 11.59 -4.69 13.00
N LEU A 466 11.78 -4.22 14.24
CA LEU A 466 11.23 -2.96 14.70
C LEU A 466 12.34 -2.16 15.38
N MET A 467 12.64 -0.97 14.86
CA MET A 467 13.61 -0.07 15.48
C MET A 467 13.00 0.63 16.69
N SER A 468 13.61 0.46 17.87
CA SER A 468 13.10 1.01 19.12
C SER A 468 13.29 2.51 19.23
N ASN A 469 12.35 3.21 19.87
CA ASN A 469 12.33 4.66 20.01
C ASN A 469 12.45 5.37 18.65
N SER A 470 11.66 4.89 17.68
CA SER A 470 11.68 5.42 16.31
C SER A 470 10.27 5.57 15.76
N ILE A 471 10.18 6.19 14.59
CA ILE A 471 8.96 6.33 13.81
C ILE A 471 8.29 4.99 13.52
N GLU A 472 9.04 3.89 13.46
CA GLU A 472 8.50 2.56 13.15
C GLU A 472 7.53 2.06 14.23
N GLU A 473 7.74 2.43 15.51
CA GLU A 473 6.80 2.10 16.60
C GLU A 473 5.46 2.80 16.39
N HIS A 474 5.48 4.04 15.89
CA HIS A 474 4.26 4.77 15.53
C HIS A 474 3.53 4.09 14.36
N VAL A 475 4.27 3.69 13.32
CA VAL A 475 3.69 2.92 12.19
C VAL A 475 3.05 1.62 12.69
N ALA A 476 3.74 0.89 13.56
CA ALA A 476 3.24 -0.35 14.15
C ALA A 476 1.96 -0.13 14.99
N LYS A 477 1.89 0.95 15.75
CA LYS A 477 0.70 1.33 16.52
C LYS A 477 -0.50 1.63 15.61
N VAL A 478 -0.31 2.44 14.56
CA VAL A 478 -1.36 2.77 13.58
C VAL A 478 -1.86 1.52 12.85
N LYS A 479 -0.93 0.61 12.51
CA LYS A 479 -1.24 -0.68 11.90
C LYS A 479 -2.15 -1.53 12.80
N GLY A 480 -1.89 -1.57 14.11
CA GLY A 480 -2.72 -2.28 15.08
C GLY A 480 -4.18 -1.84 15.03
N SER A 481 -4.43 -0.52 15.00
CA SER A 481 -5.79 0.03 14.89
C SER A 481 -6.49 -0.38 13.59
N LYS A 482 -5.78 -0.47 12.46
CA LYS A 482 -6.35 -0.94 11.18
C LYS A 482 -6.68 -2.44 11.17
N GLN A 483 -5.90 -3.26 11.88
CA GLN A 483 -6.19 -4.70 12.00
C GLN A 483 -7.50 -4.96 12.75
N LEU A 484 -7.81 -4.14 13.76
CA LEU A 484 -9.08 -4.23 14.51
C LEU A 484 -10.29 -4.11 13.58
N LEU A 485 -10.26 -3.19 12.61
CA LEU A 485 -11.35 -3.03 11.63
C LEU A 485 -11.58 -4.30 10.80
N THR A 486 -10.52 -5.03 10.46
CA THR A 486 -10.61 -6.27 9.68
C THR A 486 -11.23 -7.42 10.48
N ASN A 487 -11.09 -7.39 11.81
CA ASN A 487 -11.66 -8.37 12.73
C ASN A 487 -13.16 -8.17 12.97
N LEU A 488 -13.73 -7.04 12.57
CA LEU A 488 -15.18 -6.79 12.66
C LEU A 488 -16.00 -7.64 11.66
N LEU A 489 -15.35 -8.10 10.59
CA LEU A 489 -16.01 -8.89 9.55
C LEU A 489 -16.24 -10.34 9.99
N PRO A 490 -17.38 -10.95 9.61
CA PRO A 490 -17.69 -12.32 9.98
C PRO A 490 -16.69 -13.30 9.36
N SER A 491 -16.29 -14.33 10.12
CA SER A 491 -15.56 -15.48 9.62
C SER A 491 -16.41 -16.73 9.79
N SER A 492 -16.42 -17.62 8.81
CA SER A 492 -17.29 -18.81 8.80
C SER A 492 -16.98 -19.82 9.94
N SER A 493 -15.96 -19.55 10.75
CA SER A 493 -15.56 -20.34 11.93
C SER A 493 -16.05 -19.75 13.25
N GLN A 494 -16.79 -18.64 13.25
CA GLN A 494 -17.37 -18.05 14.44
C GLN A 494 -18.91 -18.14 14.39
N CYS A 495 -19.44 -19.30 14.78
CA CYS A 495 -20.59 -19.25 15.68
C CYS A 495 -20.01 -19.00 17.07
N ILE A 496 -19.95 -17.73 17.50
CA ILE A 496 -19.59 -17.41 18.88
C ILE A 496 -20.86 -17.01 19.63
N ASP A 497 -21.11 -17.80 20.67
CA ASP A 497 -22.12 -17.62 21.69
C ASP A 497 -21.81 -16.36 22.52
N TYR A 498 -22.76 -15.43 22.61
CA TYR A 498 -22.55 -14.03 23.06
C TYR A 498 -22.34 -13.84 24.57
N LYS A 499 -21.92 -14.86 25.34
CA LYS A 499 -21.98 -14.81 26.81
C LYS A 499 -20.65 -14.84 27.59
N ARG A 500 -19.47 -14.88 26.96
CA ARG A 500 -18.21 -14.99 27.74
C ARG A 500 -17.01 -14.29 27.12
N GLN A 501 -17.01 -12.97 26.97
CA GLN A 501 -15.77 -12.18 27.05
C GLN A 501 -16.08 -10.82 27.66
N GLY A 502 -15.95 -10.71 28.98
CA GLY A 502 -15.87 -9.41 29.66
C GLY A 502 -14.55 -8.74 29.30
N LEU A 503 -14.59 -7.78 28.39
CA LEU A 503 -13.46 -6.90 28.07
C LEU A 503 -13.82 -5.49 28.55
N SER A 504 -13.33 -5.13 29.74
CA SER A 504 -13.32 -3.74 30.19
C SER A 504 -12.22 -3.01 29.42
N LEU A 505 -12.62 -2.16 28.47
CA LEU A 505 -11.73 -1.25 27.76
C LEU A 505 -11.51 -0.01 28.63
N VAL A 506 -10.30 0.09 29.19
CA VAL A 506 -9.82 1.29 29.89
C VAL A 506 -9.69 2.42 28.87
N VAL A 507 -10.51 3.46 29.04
CA VAL A 507 -10.40 4.73 28.31
C VAL A 507 -9.28 5.55 28.99
N PRO A 508 -8.29 6.07 28.25
CA PRO A 508 -7.31 6.98 28.83
C PRO A 508 -7.96 8.34 29.09
N GLU A 509 -8.14 8.70 30.36
CA GLU A 509 -8.57 10.03 30.78
C GLU A 509 -7.45 11.05 30.47
N THR A 510 -7.75 12.04 29.63
CA THR A 510 -6.94 13.26 29.52
C THR A 510 -7.32 14.24 30.63
N PRO A 511 -6.36 14.90 31.29
CA PRO A 511 -6.64 15.79 32.42
C PRO A 511 -7.31 17.08 31.95
N LEU A 512 -8.46 17.38 32.58
CA LEU A 512 -9.21 18.64 32.44
C LEU A 512 -8.46 19.78 33.13
N SER A 513 -8.23 20.88 32.39
CA SER A 513 -7.85 22.18 32.93
C SER A 513 -9.04 22.86 33.64
N PRO A 514 -8.83 23.63 34.73
CA PRO A 514 -9.90 24.08 35.61
C PRO A 514 -10.72 25.24 35.05
N SER A 515 -12.02 25.15 35.32
CA SER A 515 -13.08 26.11 35.04
C SER A 515 -12.90 27.46 35.75
N ARG A 516 -13.13 28.56 35.02
CA ARG A 516 -13.56 29.84 35.59
C ARG A 516 -15.09 29.85 35.69
N THR A 517 -15.57 30.17 36.89
CA THR A 517 -16.97 30.45 37.22
C THR A 517 -17.48 31.69 36.47
N PRO A 518 -18.81 31.79 36.28
CA PRO A 518 -19.46 32.91 36.95
C PRO A 518 -20.78 32.54 37.66
N THR A 519 -21.03 33.41 38.62
CA THR A 519 -22.07 33.51 39.63
C THR A 519 -23.47 33.84 39.11
N THR A 520 -24.44 33.05 39.59
CA THR A 520 -25.76 33.40 40.18
C THR A 520 -26.78 34.34 39.51
N SER A 521 -28.04 33.91 39.72
CA SER A 521 -29.33 34.62 39.74
C SER A 521 -30.09 34.62 38.40
N GLY A 522 -31.39 34.32 38.32
CA GLY A 522 -32.38 33.90 39.31
C GLY A 522 -33.78 33.94 38.67
N TYR A 523 -34.66 33.08 39.17
CA TYR A 523 -36.14 33.16 39.19
C TYR A 523 -37.02 32.95 37.92
N ALA A 524 -37.95 32.00 38.14
CA ALA A 524 -39.40 31.99 37.85
C ALA A 524 -39.88 31.70 36.41
N SER A 525 -40.54 30.55 36.22
CA SER A 525 -42.00 30.36 35.95
C SER A 525 -42.32 30.45 34.45
N ASP A 526 -43.15 29.65 33.79
CA ASP A 526 -44.29 28.83 34.21
C ASP A 526 -44.68 27.87 33.06
N GLN A 527 -45.35 26.76 33.39
CA GLN A 527 -46.47 26.07 32.70
C GLN A 527 -46.58 26.15 31.16
N SER A 528 -46.70 25.07 30.38
CA SER A 528 -47.85 24.12 30.28
C SER A 528 -47.61 23.31 28.98
N THR A 529 -47.60 21.98 28.94
CA THR A 529 -48.74 21.04 28.94
C THR A 529 -49.51 21.00 27.61
N ILE A 530 -49.31 19.88 26.87
CA ILE A 530 -50.29 19.16 26.02
C ILE A 530 -50.63 19.88 24.68
N LEU A 531 -50.42 19.29 23.49
CA LEU A 531 -50.73 17.94 22.99
C LEU A 531 -49.79 17.58 21.83
#